data_AF-A0A7J5EZ92-F1
#
_entry.id   AF-A0A7J5EZ92-F1
#
_cell.length_a   1.000
_cell.length_b   1.000
_cell.length_c   1.000
_cell.angle_alpha   90.00
_cell.angle_beta   90.00
_cell.angle_gamma   90.00
#
_symmetry.space_group_name_H-M   'P 1'
#
loop_
_entity.id
_entity.type
_entity.pdbx_description
1 polymer ?
#
loop_
_entity_poly.entity_id
_entity_poly.type
_entity_poly.pdbx_seq_one_letter_code
_entity_poly.pdbx_strand_id
1 'polypeptide(L)'
;MARYAAAVKHPGILVAANVLFAALFLLSAGLQYNDPDPGIWIAIYVAAAVATLAALHVRGGWVAATVVALVCAAWAGWLWYSVAGHVEATDFWRKMSEKGGKVEE
;
A
#
# COMPACT_ATOMS: atom_id res chain seq x y z
N MET A 1 -29.67 25.25 -5.85
CA MET A 1 -28.55 24.97 -4.91
C MET A 1 -27.31 24.50 -5.68
N ALA A 2 -26.77 25.33 -6.59
CA ALA A 2 -25.56 25.00 -7.33
C ALA A 2 -24.38 25.70 -6.64
N ARG A 3 -23.79 25.04 -5.65
CA ARG A 3 -22.49 25.46 -5.13
C ARG A 3 -21.49 25.15 -6.23
N TYR A 4 -20.98 26.19 -6.90
CA TYR A 4 -19.77 26.09 -7.72
C TYR A 4 -18.72 25.33 -6.89
N ALA A 5 -18.43 24.08 -7.28
CA ALA A 5 -17.32 23.34 -6.72
C ALA A 5 -16.06 24.08 -7.18
N ALA A 6 -15.56 24.98 -6.35
CA ALA A 6 -14.30 25.65 -6.60
C ALA A 6 -13.24 24.55 -6.86
N ALA A 7 -12.62 24.59 -8.03
CA ALA A 7 -11.58 23.63 -8.40
C ALA A 7 -10.51 23.61 -7.31
N VAL A 8 -10.18 22.42 -6.82
CA VAL A 8 -9.15 22.27 -5.78
C VAL A 8 -7.80 22.59 -6.43
N LYS A 9 -7.18 23.71 -6.04
CA LYS A 9 -5.83 24.07 -6.50
C LYS A 9 -4.80 23.39 -5.61
N HIS A 10 -4.04 22.47 -6.18
CA HIS A 10 -2.90 21.83 -5.52
C HIS A 10 -1.58 22.40 -6.06
N PRO A 11 -0.55 22.54 -5.21
CA PRO A 11 0.83 22.72 -5.67
C PRO A 11 1.22 21.65 -6.69
N GLY A 12 1.94 22.02 -7.75
CA GLY A 12 2.32 21.10 -8.83
C GLY A 12 3.08 19.86 -8.33
N ILE A 13 3.91 20.00 -7.30
CA ILE A 13 4.61 18.88 -6.67
C ILE A 13 3.67 17.85 -6.02
N LEU A 14 2.56 18.30 -5.42
CA LEU A 14 1.57 17.40 -4.83
C LEU A 14 0.77 16.67 -5.91
N VAL A 15 0.48 17.33 -7.03
CA VAL A 15 -0.13 16.68 -8.19
C VAL A 15 0.80 15.60 -8.73
N ALA A 16 2.06 15.94 -8.98
CA ALA A 16 3.06 15.00 -9.48
C ALA A 16 3.24 13.80 -8.55
N ALA A 17 3.32 14.03 -7.23
CA ALA A 17 3.42 12.96 -6.25
C ALA A 17 2.19 12.04 -6.27
N ASN A 18 0.97 12.57 -6.23
CA ASN A 18 -0.24 11.73 -6.24
C ASN A 18 -0.36 10.90 -7.53
N VAL A 19 -0.02 11.48 -8.68
CA VAL A 19 -0.02 10.75 -9.97
C VAL A 19 1.04 9.65 -9.98
N LEU A 20 2.27 9.96 -9.54
CA LEU A 20 3.34 8.98 -9.44
C LEU A 20 2.94 7.82 -8.52
N PHE A 21 2.46 8.11 -7.31
CA PHE A 21 2.06 7.08 -6.35
C PHE A 21 0.85 6.28 -6.83
N ALA A 22 -0.13 6.89 -7.49
CA ALA A 22 -1.23 6.15 -8.10
C ALA A 22 -0.73 5.17 -9.18
N ALA A 23 0.20 5.59 -10.03
CA ALA A 23 0.81 4.72 -11.03
C ALA A 23 1.60 3.57 -10.38
N LEU A 24 2.38 3.87 -9.34
CA LEU A 24 3.12 2.85 -8.58
C LEU A 24 2.19 1.83 -7.91
N PHE A 25 1.09 2.27 -7.30
CA PHE A 25 0.12 1.36 -6.70
C PHE A 25 -0.56 0.48 -7.74
N LEU A 26 -0.96 1.01 -8.88
CA LEU A 26 -1.54 0.21 -9.96
C LEU A 26 -0.53 -0.79 -10.54
N LEU A 27 0.73 -0.39 -10.67
CA LEU A 27 1.81 -1.29 -11.07
C LEU A 27 1.97 -2.42 -10.04
N SER A 28 2.04 -2.10 -8.75
CA SER A 28 2.11 -3.10 -7.66
C SER A 28 0.92 -4.05 -7.70
N ALA A 29 -0.31 -3.57 -7.90
CA ALA A 29 -1.49 -4.42 -8.07
C ALA A 29 -1.34 -5.40 -9.25
N GLY A 30 -0.76 -4.94 -10.36
CA GLY A 30 -0.44 -5.80 -11.51
C GLY A 30 0.61 -6.86 -11.21
N LEU A 31 1.63 -6.52 -10.40
CA LEU A 31 2.66 -7.48 -10.01
C LEU A 31 2.13 -8.59 -9.10
N GLN A 32 1.13 -8.30 -8.27
CA GLN A 32 0.57 -9.28 -7.33
C GLN A 32 -0.02 -10.52 -8.00
N TYR A 33 -0.38 -10.48 -9.29
CA TYR A 33 -0.84 -11.70 -9.99
C TYR A 33 0.21 -12.83 -10.02
N ASN A 34 1.48 -12.54 -9.70
CA ASN A 34 2.54 -13.54 -9.57
C ASN A 34 2.62 -14.17 -8.16
N ASP A 35 1.88 -13.63 -7.18
CA ASP A 35 1.94 -14.07 -5.78
C ASP A 35 0.92 -15.17 -5.47
N PRO A 36 1.19 -16.03 -4.47
CA PRO A 36 0.27 -17.10 -4.07
C PRO A 36 -1.02 -16.60 -3.38
N ASP A 37 -1.05 -15.38 -2.83
CA ASP A 37 -2.18 -14.80 -2.08
C ASP A 37 -2.63 -13.40 -2.58
N PRO A 38 -2.91 -13.22 -3.89
CA PRO A 38 -2.95 -11.91 -4.52
C PRO A 38 -4.12 -11.00 -4.10
N GLY A 39 -5.25 -11.57 -3.71
CA GLY A 39 -6.54 -10.86 -3.65
C GLY A 39 -6.56 -9.63 -2.73
N ILE A 40 -6.13 -9.79 -1.47
CA ILE A 40 -6.16 -8.71 -0.48
C ILE A 40 -5.15 -7.61 -0.86
N TRP A 41 -3.96 -8.01 -1.34
CA TRP A 41 -2.92 -7.08 -1.77
C TRP A 41 -3.35 -6.23 -2.96
N ILE A 42 -3.96 -6.85 -3.98
CA ILE A 42 -4.54 -6.13 -5.12
C ILE A 42 -5.60 -5.12 -4.64
N ALA A 43 -6.49 -5.52 -3.74
CA ALA A 43 -7.53 -4.64 -3.21
C ALA A 43 -6.95 -3.42 -2.49
N ILE A 44 -5.90 -3.62 -1.68
CA ILE A 44 -5.21 -2.54 -0.97
C ILE A 44 -4.56 -1.56 -1.95
N TYR A 45 -3.82 -2.07 -2.94
CA TYR A 45 -3.16 -1.22 -3.93
C TYR A 45 -4.15 -0.43 -4.78
N VAL A 46 -5.25 -1.05 -5.22
CA VAL A 46 -6.31 -0.36 -5.96
C VAL A 46 -6.98 0.71 -5.09
N ALA A 47 -7.31 0.39 -3.83
CA ALA A 47 -7.89 1.34 -2.90
C ALA A 47 -6.96 2.55 -2.66
N ALA A 48 -5.66 2.29 -2.51
CA ALA A 48 -4.64 3.33 -2.36
C ALA A 48 -4.56 4.23 -3.60
N ALA A 49 -4.54 3.65 -4.80
CA ALA A 49 -4.52 4.40 -6.07
C ALA A 49 -5.75 5.30 -6.25
N VAL A 50 -6.94 4.77 -5.96
CA VAL A 50 -8.20 5.54 -6.03
C VAL A 50 -8.18 6.68 -5.01
N ALA A 51 -7.73 6.43 -3.78
CA ALA A 51 -7.70 7.43 -2.74
C ALA A 51 -6.70 8.58 -3.02
N THR A 52 -5.52 8.29 -3.55
CA THR A 52 -4.56 9.34 -3.95
C THR A 52 -5.07 10.16 -5.14
N LEU A 53 -5.73 9.54 -6.13
CA LEU A 53 -6.34 10.29 -7.22
C LEU A 53 -7.54 11.13 -6.75
N ALA A 54 -8.36 10.59 -5.84
CA ALA A 54 -9.49 11.31 -5.25
C ALA A 54 -9.04 12.54 -4.45
N ALA A 55 -7.85 12.50 -3.83
CA ALA A 55 -7.26 13.62 -3.11
C ALA A 55 -6.99 14.85 -4.00
N LEU A 56 -6.89 14.68 -5.32
CA LEU A 56 -6.71 15.77 -6.29
C LEU A 56 -8.01 16.40 -6.79
N HIS A 57 -9.13 15.68 -6.69
CA HIS A 57 -10.40 16.06 -7.33
C HIS A 57 -11.50 16.40 -6.32
N VAL A 58 -11.45 15.80 -5.13
CA VAL A 58 -12.46 15.94 -4.09
C VAL A 58 -11.89 16.76 -2.95
N ARG A 59 -12.58 17.83 -2.56
CA ARG A 59 -12.18 18.63 -1.40
C ARG A 59 -12.27 17.76 -0.13
N GLY A 60 -11.13 17.55 0.53
CA GLY A 60 -11.02 16.63 1.67
C GLY A 60 -10.73 15.18 1.27
N GLY A 61 -10.52 14.87 -0.01
CA GLY A 61 -10.22 13.51 -0.50
C GLY A 61 -8.94 12.90 0.09
N TRP A 62 -8.03 13.73 0.61
CA TRP A 62 -6.86 13.28 1.37
C TRP A 62 -7.23 12.42 2.60
N VAL A 63 -8.42 12.62 3.18
CA VAL A 63 -8.91 11.81 4.31
C VAL A 63 -9.05 10.35 3.91
N ALA A 64 -9.51 10.06 2.69
CA ALA A 64 -9.61 8.68 2.21
C ALA A 64 -8.22 8.03 2.12
N ALA A 65 -7.22 8.75 1.62
CA ALA A 65 -5.84 8.27 1.56
C ALA A 65 -5.26 8.03 2.97
N THR A 66 -5.55 8.93 3.92
CA THR A 66 -5.17 8.75 5.32
C THR A 66 -5.83 7.53 5.96
N VAL A 67 -7.13 7.31 5.73
CA VAL A 67 -7.85 6.14 6.26
C VAL A 67 -7.26 4.86 5.70
N VAL A 68 -7.03 4.77 4.38
CA VAL A 68 -6.39 3.60 3.76
C VAL A 68 -5.01 3.35 4.40
N ALA A 69 -4.19 4.39 4.56
CA ALA A 69 -2.87 4.26 5.17
C ALA A 69 -2.93 3.75 6.62
N LEU A 70 -3.87 4.27 7.44
CA LEU A 70 -4.04 3.84 8.83
C LEU A 70 -4.54 2.39 8.93
N VAL A 71 -5.48 1.99 8.07
CA VAL A 71 -5.95 0.59 8.01
C VAL A 71 -4.81 -0.34 7.62
N CYS A 72 -4.00 0.03 6.62
CA CYS A 72 -2.83 -0.75 6.21
C CYS A 72 -1.79 -0.84 7.34
N ALA A 73 -1.51 0.26 8.04
CA ALA A 73 -0.58 0.27 9.16
C ALA A 73 -1.06 -0.61 10.33
N ALA A 74 -2.36 -0.55 10.65
CA ALA A 74 -2.96 -1.41 11.67
C ALA A 74 -2.89 -2.88 11.28
N TRP A 75 -3.19 -3.21 10.01
CA TRP A 75 -3.10 -4.57 9.50
C TRP A 75 -1.66 -5.09 9.47
N ALA A 76 -0.70 -4.27 9.06
CA ALA A 76 0.72 -4.61 9.12
C ALA A 76 1.18 -4.87 10.56
N GLY A 77 0.73 -4.07 11.52
CA GLY A 77 0.98 -4.30 12.95
C GLY A 77 0.37 -5.62 13.45
N TRP A 78 -0.83 -5.97 12.99
CA TRP A 78 -1.47 -7.24 13.31
C TRP A 78 -0.73 -8.44 12.69
N LEU A 79 -0.32 -8.34 11.42
CA LEU A 79 0.51 -9.37 10.75
C LEU A 79 1.85 -9.56 11.45
N TRP A 80 2.46 -8.47 11.91
CA TRP A 80 3.67 -8.55 12.71
C TRP A 80 3.40 -9.28 14.03
N TYR A 81 2.37 -8.89 14.77
CA TYR A 81 2.01 -9.52 16.04
C TYR A 81 1.73 -11.03 15.89
N SER A 82 1.08 -11.45 14.81
CA SER A 82 0.78 -12.85 14.55
C SER A 82 2.02 -13.69 14.20
N VAL A 83 3.15 -13.07 13.85
CA VAL A 83 4.39 -13.76 13.44
C VAL A 83 5.56 -13.53 14.40
N ALA A 84 5.55 -12.45 15.19
CA ALA A 84 6.67 -12.00 16.03
C ALA A 84 7.14 -13.00 17.11
N GLY A 85 6.32 -14.01 17.44
CA GLY A 85 6.70 -15.13 18.32
C GLY A 85 7.12 -16.41 17.61
N HIS A 86 6.96 -16.46 16.27
CA HIS A 86 7.24 -17.64 15.45
C HIS A 86 8.50 -17.50 14.60
N VAL A 87 9.08 -16.30 14.53
CA VAL A 87 10.26 -16.00 13.71
C VAL A 87 11.23 -15.11 14.49
N GLU A 88 12.49 -15.50 14.60
CA GLU A 88 13.52 -14.61 15.17
C GLU A 88 13.73 -13.41 14.25
N ALA A 89 13.76 -12.20 14.81
CA ALA A 89 13.92 -10.97 14.00
C ALA A 89 15.23 -10.94 13.19
N THR A 90 16.26 -11.65 13.65
CA THR A 90 17.54 -11.82 12.98
C THR A 90 17.43 -12.64 11.69
N ASP A 91 16.42 -13.51 11.55
CA ASP A 91 16.20 -14.29 10.34
C ASP A 91 15.82 -13.45 9.13
N PHE A 92 15.25 -12.25 9.33
CA PHE A 92 14.95 -11.32 8.25
C PHE A 92 16.21 -10.68 7.65
N TRP A 93 17.32 -10.66 8.41
CA TRP A 93 18.62 -10.14 7.99
C TRP A 93 19.64 -11.22 7.63
N ARG A 94 19.31 -12.50 7.89
CA ARG A 94 20.15 -13.63 7.53
C ARG A 94 20.00 -13.94 6.03
N LYS A 95 21.10 -14.29 5.36
CA LYS A 95 21.06 -14.60 3.92
C LYS A 95 20.19 -15.83 3.68
N MET A 96 19.31 -15.77 2.69
CA MET A 96 18.49 -16.92 2.27
C MET A 96 19.34 -18.16 1.92
N SER A 97 20.57 -17.96 1.43
CA SER A 97 21.55 -19.03 1.18
C SER A 97 21.99 -19.80 2.44
N GLU A 98 21.89 -19.22 3.63
CA GLU A 98 22.26 -19.86 4.90
C GLU A 98 21.09 -20.64 5.52
N LYS A 99 19.86 -20.42 5.04
CA LYS A 99 18.69 -21.25 5.35
C LYS A 99 18.66 -22.58 4.56
N GLY A 100 19.55 -22.75 3.58
CA GLY A 100 19.73 -24.00 2.80
C GLY A 100 20.44 -25.12 3.56
N GLY A 101 20.29 -25.21 4.89
CA GLY A 101 20.80 -26.31 5.68
C GLY A 101 19.90 -27.53 5.50
N LYS A 102 20.31 -28.43 4.59
CA LYS A 102 19.75 -29.79 4.39
C LYS A 102 18.22 -29.86 4.32
N VAL A 103 17.68 -29.62 3.13
CA VAL A 103 16.45 -30.33 2.74
C VAL A 103 16.81 -31.81 2.78
N GLU A 104 16.08 -32.58 3.59
CA GLU A 104 16.31 -33.97 3.95
C GLU A 104 16.66 -34.87 2.75
N GLU A 105 17.52 -35.88 3.00
CA GLU A 105 17.80 -37.00 2.08
C GLU A 105 16.55 -37.84 1.77
#